data_AF-A0A1E5UJE1-F1
#
_entry.id   AF-A0A1E5UJE1-F1
#
_cell.length_a   1.000
_cell.length_b   1.000
_cell.length_c   1.000
_cell.angle_alpha   90.00
_cell.angle_beta   90.00
_cell.angle_gamma   90.00
#
_symmetry.space_group_name_H-M   'P 1'
#
loop_
_entity.id
_entity.type
_entity.pdbx_description
1 polymer ?
#
loop_
_entity_poly.entity_id
_entity_poly.type
_entity_poly.pdbx_seq_one_letter_code
_entity_poly.pdbx_strand_id
1 'polypeptide(L)'
;LRSRGAKIDPMGCLGAVAASECKVYEYLLKTPACNQTRESIYEFVKRSEGFRLADSDKLNVINWRPSSAADAYAVLSCLSC
;
A
#
# COMPACT_ATOMS: atom_id res chain seq x y z
N LEU A 1 17.45 -12.90 -24.75
CA LEU A 1 17.46 -13.10 -23.28
C LEU A 1 16.05 -13.31 -22.71
N ARG A 2 15.08 -12.40 -22.90
CA ARG A 2 13.67 -12.58 -22.44
C ARG A 2 12.91 -13.75 -23.10
N SER A 3 13.30 -14.16 -24.31
CA SER A 3 12.69 -15.26 -25.07
C SER A 3 13.08 -16.68 -24.60
N ARG A 4 13.94 -16.82 -23.58
CA ARG A 4 14.44 -18.11 -23.07
C ARG A 4 13.95 -18.45 -21.65
N GLY A 5 12.88 -17.82 -21.16
CA GLY A 5 12.32 -18.12 -19.82
C GLY A 5 13.08 -17.47 -18.65
N ALA A 6 13.90 -16.45 -18.92
CA ALA A 6 14.52 -15.67 -17.86
C ALA A 6 13.42 -14.96 -17.04
N LYS A 7 13.29 -15.32 -15.76
CA LYS A 7 12.39 -14.63 -14.82
C LYS A 7 12.77 -13.16 -14.77
N ILE A 8 11.75 -12.30 -14.80
CA ILE A 8 11.93 -10.87 -14.59
C ILE A 8 12.52 -10.72 -13.18
N ASP A 9 13.67 -10.06 -13.08
CA ASP A 9 14.26 -9.63 -11.82
C ASP A 9 13.92 -8.15 -11.64
N PRO A 10 12.69 -7.82 -11.18
CA PRO A 10 12.26 -6.43 -11.05
C PRO A 10 13.14 -5.64 -10.08
N MET A 11 13.93 -6.33 -9.25
CA MET A 11 14.71 -5.74 -8.17
C MET A 11 16.23 -5.76 -8.43
N GLY A 12 16.68 -6.42 -9.51
CA GLY A 12 18.10 -6.51 -9.88
C GLY A 12 18.97 -7.26 -8.86
N CYS A 13 18.34 -8.02 -7.95
CA CYS A 13 18.97 -8.53 -6.74
C CYS A 13 18.81 -10.06 -6.60
N LEU A 14 18.68 -10.78 -7.72
CA LEU A 14 18.62 -12.25 -7.72
C LEU A 14 19.69 -12.86 -6.80
N GLY A 15 19.25 -13.41 -5.66
CA GLY A 15 20.10 -14.06 -4.64
C GLY A 15 20.42 -13.23 -3.38
N ALA A 16 20.10 -11.94 -3.34
CA ALA A 16 20.40 -11.04 -2.21
C ALA A 16 19.20 -10.77 -1.26
N VAL A 17 17.99 -11.09 -1.70
CA VAL A 17 16.73 -10.76 -1.03
C VAL A 17 15.91 -12.04 -0.84
N ALA A 18 15.29 -12.20 0.32
CA ALA A 18 14.56 -13.42 0.63
C ALA A 18 13.34 -13.59 -0.30
N ALA A 19 12.98 -14.83 -0.63
CA ALA A 19 11.79 -15.09 -1.45
C ALA A 19 10.49 -14.52 -0.84
N SER A 20 10.43 -14.41 0.50
CA SER A 20 9.35 -13.74 1.22
C SER A 20 9.28 -12.24 0.94
N GLU A 21 10.42 -11.56 0.90
CA GLU A 21 10.50 -10.12 0.62
C GLU A 21 10.11 -9.83 -0.83
N CYS A 22 10.55 -10.65 -1.79
CA CYS A 22 10.11 -10.55 -3.18
C CYS A 22 8.59 -10.72 -3.31
N LYS A 23 7.99 -11.69 -2.58
CA LYS A 23 6.54 -11.90 -2.59
C LYS A 23 5.77 -10.70 -2.00
N VAL A 24 6.28 -10.10 -0.92
CA VAL A 24 5.68 -8.89 -0.34
C VAL A 24 5.76 -7.73 -1.32
N TYR A 25 6.91 -7.53 -1.97
CA TYR A 25 7.07 -6.48 -2.97
C TYR A 25 6.13 -6.68 -4.17
N GLU A 26 6.06 -7.89 -4.72
CA GLU A 26 5.11 -8.23 -5.81
C GLU A 26 3.65 -8.01 -5.40
N TYR A 27 3.30 -8.30 -4.13
CA TYR A 27 1.98 -8.02 -3.61
C TYR A 27 1.72 -6.50 -3.58
N LEU A 28 2.62 -5.71 -3.00
CA LEU A 28 2.50 -4.26 -2.91
C LEU A 28 2.45 -3.58 -4.29
N LEU A 29 3.17 -4.10 -5.28
CA LEU A 29 3.08 -3.60 -6.66
C LEU A 29 1.71 -3.79 -7.29
N LYS A 30 0.97 -4.83 -6.88
CA LYS A 30 -0.36 -5.14 -7.41
C LYS A 30 -1.48 -4.41 -6.67
N THR A 31 -1.20 -3.76 -5.53
CA THR A 31 -2.21 -3.00 -4.79
C THR A 31 -2.27 -1.54 -5.27
N PRO A 32 -3.41 -0.84 -5.04
CA PRO A 32 -3.56 0.57 -5.37
C PRO A 32 -2.59 1.50 -4.62
N ALA A 33 -1.91 0.99 -3.59
CA ALA A 33 -0.91 1.73 -2.81
C ALA A 33 0.46 1.82 -3.49
N CYS A 34 0.68 1.11 -4.61
CA CYS A 34 1.98 0.98 -5.26
C CYS A 34 2.63 2.29 -5.74
N ASN A 35 1.83 3.33 -5.97
CA ASN A 35 2.26 4.64 -6.47
C ASN A 35 2.12 5.76 -5.43
N GLN A 36 1.97 5.42 -4.14
CA GLN A 36 2.03 6.42 -3.07
C GLN A 36 3.47 6.87 -2.83
N THR A 37 3.64 8.15 -2.48
CA THR A 37 4.92 8.71 -2.07
C THR A 37 4.91 8.98 -0.56
N ARG A 38 6.10 9.09 0.04
CA ARG A 38 6.24 9.43 1.46
C ARG A 38 5.58 10.77 1.79
N GLU A 39 5.66 11.72 0.87
CA GLU A 39 5.08 13.06 1.01
C GLU A 39 3.55 12.98 1.03
N SER A 40 2.95 12.18 0.15
CA SER A 40 1.50 11.98 0.12
C SER A 40 0.99 11.31 1.40
N ILE A 41 1.71 10.31 1.91
CA ILE A 41 1.38 9.66 3.18
C ILE A 41 1.47 10.66 4.34
N TYR A 42 2.55 11.45 4.40
CA TYR A 42 2.73 12.44 5.46
C TYR A 42 1.66 13.53 5.43
N GLU A 43 1.29 14.02 4.24
CA GLU A 43 0.19 14.97 4.08
C GLU A 43 -1.13 14.37 4.58
N PHE A 44 -1.43 13.13 4.20
CA PHE A 44 -2.62 12.43 4.67
C PHE A 44 -2.65 12.33 6.20
N VAL A 45 -1.56 11.86 6.82
CA VAL A 45 -1.48 11.71 8.28
C VAL A 45 -1.68 13.07 8.96
N LYS A 46 -0.99 14.11 8.51
CA LYS A 46 -1.13 15.47 9.04
C LYS A 46 -2.56 16.01 8.92
N ARG A 47 -3.22 15.78 7.78
CA ARG A 47 -4.62 16.18 7.59
C ARG A 47 -5.58 15.35 8.45
N SER A 48 -5.24 14.09 8.71
CA SER A 48 -6.05 13.19 9.54
C SER A 48 -6.04 13.55 11.03
N GLU A 49 -5.06 14.31 11.50
CA GLU A 49 -4.97 14.76 12.92
C GLU A 49 -6.14 15.65 13.34
N GLY A 50 -6.76 16.36 12.39
CA GLY A 50 -7.99 17.14 12.64
C GLY A 50 -9.24 16.27 12.82
N PHE A 51 -9.15 14.97 12.55
CA PHE A 51 -10.24 14.01 12.65
C PHE A 51 -9.97 13.00 13.77
N ARG A 52 -11.01 12.55 14.46
CA ARG A 52 -10.91 11.49 15.48
C ARG A 52 -10.82 10.12 14.82
N LEU A 53 -9.76 9.88 14.04
CA LEU A 53 -9.46 8.59 13.43
C LEU A 53 -8.49 7.80 14.30
N ALA A 54 -8.81 6.54 14.57
CA ALA A 54 -7.87 5.61 15.19
C ALA A 54 -6.65 5.38 14.29
N ASP A 55 -5.50 5.04 14.87
CA ASP A 55 -4.30 4.79 14.07
C ASP A 55 -4.45 3.57 13.15
N SER A 56 -5.26 2.58 13.56
CA SER A 56 -5.66 1.45 12.72
C SER A 56 -6.42 1.91 11.47
N ASP A 57 -7.33 2.87 11.60
CA ASP A 57 -8.12 3.40 10.50
C ASP A 57 -7.25 4.20 9.52
N LYS A 58 -6.31 5.00 10.04
CA LYS A 58 -5.32 5.71 9.20
C LYS A 58 -4.49 4.72 8.38
N LEU A 59 -4.01 3.65 9.01
CA LEU A 59 -3.25 2.59 8.32
C LEU A 59 -4.08 1.86 7.28
N ASN A 60 -5.35 1.57 7.57
CA ASN A 60 -6.25 0.93 6.62
C ASN A 60 -6.47 1.81 5.37
N VAL A 61 -6.69 3.11 5.56
CA VAL A 61 -6.84 4.06 4.44
C VAL A 61 -5.55 4.14 3.60
N ILE A 62 -4.38 4.18 4.24
CA ILE A 62 -3.10 4.21 3.53
C ILE A 62 -2.91 2.93 2.69
N ASN A 63 -3.18 1.76 3.27
CA ASN A 63 -2.94 0.47 2.61
C ASN A 63 -3.95 0.12 1.53
N TRP A 64 -5.25 0.39 1.77
CA TRP A 64 -6.31 0.08 0.81
C TRP A 64 -6.54 1.16 -0.22
N ARG A 65 -6.18 2.41 0.12
CA ARG A 65 -6.34 3.60 -0.72
C ARG A 65 -7.74 3.69 -1.35
N PRO A 66 -8.77 3.94 -0.53
CA PRO A 66 -10.14 4.06 -1.01
C PRO A 66 -10.24 5.14 -2.11
N SER A 67 -10.95 4.82 -3.20
CA SER A 67 -11.14 5.73 -4.34
C SER A 67 -12.51 6.41 -4.33
N SER A 68 -13.41 5.94 -3.48
CA SER A 68 -14.75 6.49 -3.28
C SER A 68 -15.09 6.63 -1.80
N ALA A 69 -16.12 7.42 -1.50
CA ALA A 69 -16.63 7.51 -0.13
C ALA A 69 -17.11 6.14 0.38
N ALA A 70 -17.77 5.34 -0.46
CA ALA A 70 -18.23 3.99 -0.09
C ALA A 70 -17.05 3.08 0.32
N ASP A 71 -15.94 3.12 -0.41
CA ASP A 71 -14.73 2.38 -0.04
C ASP A 71 -14.16 2.89 1.29
N ALA A 72 -14.17 4.22 1.50
CA ALA A 72 -13.70 4.81 2.74
C ALA A 72 -14.56 4.36 3.93
N TYR A 73 -15.88 4.30 3.79
CA TYR A 73 -16.78 3.76 4.82
C TYR A 73 -16.51 2.29 5.11
N ALA A 74 -16.17 1.48 4.11
CA ALA A 74 -15.87 0.06 4.29
C ALA A 74 -14.57 -0.18 5.07
N VAL A 75 -13.60 0.74 5.01
CA VAL A 75 -12.31 0.61 5.71
C VAL A 75 -12.25 1.32 7.07
N LEU A 76 -13.13 2.30 7.29
CA LEU A 76 -13.18 3.11 8.51
C LEU A 76 -14.13 2.47 9.53
N SER A 77 -13.54 1.86 10.56
CA SER A 77 -14.29 1.24 11.64
C SER A 77 -14.97 2.28 12.56
N CYS A 78 -14.47 3.52 12.61
CA CYS A 78 -15.11 4.60 13.36
C CYS A 78 -16.45 5.10 12.79
N LEU A 79 -16.85 4.68 11.57
CA LEU A 79 -18.12 5.12 10.94
C LEU A 79 -19.26 4.11 11.07
N SER A 80 -19.00 2.92 11.60
CA SER A 80 -20.03 1.97 12.05
C SER A 80 -20.58 2.42 13.41
N CYS A 81 -21.45 3.44 13.38
CA CYS A 81 -22.36 3.79 14.47
C CYS A 81 -23.76 3.25 14.19
#